data_AF-A0A640KNU2-F1
#
_entry.id   AF-A0A640KNU2-F1
#
_cell.length_a   1.000
_cell.length_b   1.000
_cell.length_c   1.000
_cell.angle_alpha   90.00
_cell.angle_beta   90.00
_cell.angle_gamma   90.00
#
_symmetry.space_group_name_H-M   'P 1'
#
loop_
_entity.id
_entity.type
_entity.pdbx_description
1 polymer ?
#
loop_
_entity_poly.entity_id
_entity_poly.type
_entity_poly.pdbx_seq_one_letter_code
_entity_poly.pdbx_strand_id
1 'polypeptide(L)'
;MSTLLEIYRHSFPKRLRFDKASQVLYAQCYTINRRYKNRKYIPQKDIHDVLNSYAPMPGAPWLQLPIVRHVLLIRFINSIRGLQGGKLWLYNRNVEEEHRKIAEWLGKEAKAFSARRGTFAAHAPASARQGSAAAYAALEATVERERFEREVLRNFHVATMYHRMMRLGFILVLALCCIVYASLHTDNIMYWYLRYWQRYSRREIMDYFRDITLLHTMAEVPPAYASLLPPPCVRYTNSSGDACYAVNMVEMVLPQHNVVVIAIPCPQAGEKAFFAQVGSVAEVCDGIIVEGVSFNKIDKLVPAAFFPLKTNTFPSLGLHHRFLDILRNSSVEPPMLYPAGADIGWGAAIMQAVTPYELRCVYNPTELSATKGEARIGWGHVRQVLEEMMQDEDAGVSGEKRVLCIPWTLNQIVNIEASLVKYGFEVRNVYRLHWQREDHMGEHFCDYFSIRD
;
A
#
# COMPACT_ATOMS: atom_id res chain seq x y z
N MET A 1 -26.74 -6.32 -14.60
CA MET A 1 -26.07 -5.07 -15.05
C MET A 1 -26.01 -4.15 -13.84
N SER A 2 -24.84 -3.66 -13.41
CA SER A 2 -24.76 -2.99 -12.09
C SER A 2 -25.41 -1.61 -12.11
N THR A 3 -26.17 -1.27 -11.06
CA THR A 3 -26.81 0.03 -10.85
C THR A 3 -25.78 1.18 -10.93
N LEU A 4 -24.55 0.92 -10.50
CA LEU A 4 -23.42 1.84 -10.65
C LEU A 4 -23.06 2.11 -12.11
N LEU A 5 -23.11 1.10 -12.99
CA LEU A 5 -22.87 1.26 -14.43
C LEU A 5 -23.98 2.07 -15.09
N GLU A 6 -25.23 1.93 -14.65
CA GLU A 6 -26.38 2.69 -15.16
C GLU A 6 -26.35 4.15 -14.68
N ILE A 7 -26.10 4.40 -13.39
CA ILE A 7 -25.83 5.74 -12.86
C ILE A 7 -24.64 6.37 -13.61
N TYR A 8 -23.58 5.59 -13.85
CA TYR A 8 -22.43 6.03 -14.64
C TYR A 8 -22.73 6.30 -16.12
N ARG A 9 -23.74 5.66 -16.71
CA ARG A 9 -24.17 5.91 -18.10
C ARG A 9 -25.10 7.12 -18.20
N HIS A 10 -26.01 7.30 -17.26
CA HIS A 10 -27.07 8.30 -17.32
C HIS A 10 -26.69 9.65 -16.72
N SER A 11 -25.83 9.70 -15.70
CA SER A 11 -25.52 10.95 -14.99
C SER A 11 -24.46 11.84 -15.66
N PHE A 12 -23.81 11.39 -16.73
CA PHE A 12 -22.59 12.04 -17.21
C PHE A 12 -22.52 12.18 -18.74
N PRO A 13 -22.12 13.34 -19.30
CA PRO A 13 -22.04 13.54 -20.75
C PRO A 13 -20.94 12.66 -21.36
N LYS A 14 -21.32 11.53 -21.98
CA LYS A 14 -20.43 10.52 -22.59
C LYS A 14 -19.40 11.11 -23.57
N ARG A 15 -19.74 12.24 -24.21
CA ARG A 15 -18.96 12.91 -25.26
C ARG A 15 -17.81 13.78 -24.75
N LEU A 16 -17.84 14.22 -23.50
CA LEU A 16 -16.84 15.14 -22.92
C LEU A 16 -15.84 14.47 -21.97
N ARG A 17 -16.12 13.23 -21.58
CA ARG A 17 -15.20 12.41 -20.80
C ARG A 17 -13.95 12.22 -21.68
N PHE A 18 -12.78 12.65 -21.21
CA PHE A 18 -11.48 12.43 -21.83
C PHE A 18 -10.89 13.49 -22.77
N ASP A 19 -11.54 14.64 -22.98
CA ASP A 19 -10.99 15.65 -23.90
C ASP A 19 -10.26 16.82 -23.20
N LYS A 20 -9.05 17.15 -23.66
CA LYS A 20 -8.24 18.25 -23.11
C LYS A 20 -8.77 19.62 -23.54
N ALA A 21 -9.33 19.76 -24.73
CA ALA A 21 -9.85 21.04 -25.23
C ALA A 21 -11.15 21.43 -24.51
N SER A 22 -12.00 20.47 -24.13
CA SER A 22 -13.15 20.73 -23.25
C SER A 22 -12.72 21.23 -21.86
N GLN A 23 -11.60 20.73 -21.31
CA GLN A 23 -11.04 21.23 -20.05
C GLN A 23 -10.51 22.66 -20.17
N VAL A 24 -9.86 23.00 -21.29
CA VAL A 24 -9.36 24.36 -21.53
C VAL A 24 -10.54 25.33 -21.69
N LEU A 25 -11.56 24.95 -22.47
CA LEU A 25 -12.81 25.70 -22.61
C LEU A 25 -13.48 25.91 -21.24
N TYR A 26 -13.59 24.84 -20.43
CA TYR A 26 -14.10 24.92 -19.07
C TYR A 26 -13.28 25.88 -18.20
N ALA A 27 -11.95 25.76 -18.21
CA ALA A 27 -11.07 26.58 -17.40
C ALA A 27 -11.22 28.07 -17.75
N GLN A 28 -11.36 28.41 -19.04
CA GLN A 28 -11.61 29.77 -19.49
C GLN A 28 -12.99 30.29 -19.07
N CYS A 29 -14.07 29.51 -19.27
CA CYS A 29 -15.41 29.87 -18.81
C CYS A 29 -15.48 29.98 -17.27
N TYR A 30 -14.82 29.09 -16.54
CA TYR A 30 -14.71 29.12 -15.09
C TYR A 30 -13.93 30.34 -14.60
N THR A 31 -12.87 30.74 -15.32
CA THR A 31 -12.11 31.95 -15.01
C THR A 31 -12.96 33.21 -15.15
N ILE A 32 -13.84 33.28 -16.15
CA ILE A 32 -14.84 34.36 -16.26
C ILE A 32 -15.75 34.34 -15.03
N ASN A 33 -16.36 33.18 -14.70
CA ASN A 33 -17.25 33.09 -13.54
C ASN A 33 -16.56 33.49 -12.22
N ARG A 34 -15.30 33.08 -12.05
CA ARG A 34 -14.47 33.43 -10.88
C ARG A 34 -14.13 34.92 -10.83
N ARG A 35 -13.81 35.54 -11.97
CA ARG A 35 -13.55 36.99 -12.08
C ARG A 35 -14.74 37.81 -11.57
N TYR A 36 -15.95 37.30 -11.77
CA TYR A 36 -17.20 37.93 -11.33
C TYR A 36 -17.80 37.30 -10.06
N LYS A 37 -16.97 36.71 -9.18
CA LYS A 37 -17.45 36.00 -7.96
C LYS A 37 -18.35 36.85 -7.05
N ASN A 38 -18.13 38.15 -6.97
CA ASN A 38 -18.89 39.05 -6.09
C ASN A 38 -19.96 39.85 -6.84
N ARG A 39 -20.24 39.52 -8.12
CA ARG A 39 -21.23 40.22 -8.95
C ARG A 39 -22.37 39.29 -9.34
N LYS A 40 -23.59 39.83 -9.42
CA LYS A 40 -24.78 39.09 -9.89
C LYS A 40 -24.75 38.81 -11.39
N TYR A 41 -24.09 39.68 -12.16
CA TYR A 41 -24.08 39.64 -13.63
C TYR A 41 -22.66 39.57 -14.21
N ILE A 42 -22.53 38.89 -15.36
CA ILE A 42 -21.32 38.77 -16.18
C ILE A 42 -21.56 39.52 -17.51
N PRO A 43 -20.63 40.36 -17.99
CA PRO A 43 -20.71 40.93 -19.34
C PRO A 43 -20.70 39.85 -20.43
N GLN A 44 -21.64 39.93 -21.39
CA GLN A 44 -21.72 39.01 -22.53
C GLN A 44 -20.46 39.05 -23.41
N LYS A 45 -19.81 40.21 -23.49
CA LYS A 45 -18.57 40.41 -24.24
C LYS A 45 -17.47 39.44 -23.79
N ASP A 46 -17.29 39.27 -22.48
CA ASP A 46 -16.24 38.39 -21.94
C ASP A 46 -16.47 36.92 -22.33
N ILE A 47 -17.74 36.48 -22.39
CA ILE A 47 -18.10 35.13 -22.83
C ILE A 47 -17.90 35.01 -24.35
N HIS A 48 -18.28 36.02 -25.13
CA HIS A 48 -18.04 36.07 -26.57
C HIS A 48 -16.55 36.05 -26.90
N ASP A 49 -15.71 36.77 -26.17
CA ASP A 49 -14.26 36.83 -26.39
C ASP A 49 -13.62 35.44 -26.22
N VAL A 50 -14.07 34.68 -25.21
CA VAL A 50 -13.66 33.27 -25.06
C VAL A 50 -14.16 32.42 -26.22
N LEU A 51 -15.42 32.53 -26.64
CA LEU A 51 -15.93 31.74 -27.77
C LEU A 51 -15.22 32.09 -29.09
N ASN A 52 -14.93 33.37 -29.32
CA ASN A 52 -14.27 33.88 -30.52
C ASN A 52 -12.79 33.53 -30.59
N SER A 53 -12.19 33.17 -29.45
CA SER A 53 -10.84 32.63 -29.39
C SER A 53 -10.72 31.23 -30.00
N TYR A 54 -11.83 30.57 -30.34
CA TYR A 54 -11.85 29.25 -30.95
C TYR A 54 -12.32 29.27 -32.42
N ALA A 55 -11.84 28.32 -33.21
CA ALA A 55 -12.32 28.04 -34.57
C ALA A 55 -12.43 26.52 -34.79
N PRO A 56 -13.38 26.03 -35.60
CA PRO A 56 -13.40 24.62 -35.98
C PRO A 56 -12.10 24.24 -36.71
N MET A 57 -11.62 23.02 -36.51
CA MET A 57 -10.42 22.56 -37.21
C MET A 57 -10.69 22.44 -38.72
N PRO A 58 -9.84 23.03 -39.58
CA PRO A 58 -9.97 22.88 -41.01
C PRO A 58 -9.59 21.44 -41.43
N GLY A 59 -10.42 20.81 -42.26
CA GLY A 59 -10.09 19.55 -42.93
C GLY A 59 -11.00 18.36 -42.61
N ALA A 60 -10.64 17.20 -43.17
CA ALA A 60 -11.47 16.01 -43.23
C ALA A 60 -11.58 15.24 -41.89
N PRO A 61 -12.65 14.45 -41.67
CA PRO A 61 -12.96 13.82 -40.38
C PRO A 61 -11.85 12.93 -39.79
N TRP A 62 -10.95 12.40 -40.61
CA TRP A 62 -9.87 11.51 -40.19
C TRP A 62 -8.74 12.24 -39.43
N LEU A 63 -8.59 13.56 -39.60
CA LEU A 63 -7.68 14.40 -38.78
C LEU A 63 -8.10 14.43 -37.30
N GLN A 64 -9.31 13.96 -36.99
CA GLN A 64 -9.84 13.85 -35.64
C GLN A 64 -9.46 12.53 -34.94
N LEU A 65 -8.83 11.58 -35.64
CA LEU A 65 -8.41 10.31 -35.05
C LEU A 65 -7.21 10.50 -34.10
N PRO A 66 -7.19 9.86 -32.92
CA PRO A 66 -6.10 10.03 -31.94
C PRO A 66 -4.71 9.75 -32.50
N ILE A 67 -4.57 8.71 -33.34
CA ILE A 67 -3.29 8.30 -33.93
C ILE A 67 -2.80 9.37 -34.92
N VAL A 68 -3.65 9.78 -35.86
CA VAL A 68 -3.37 10.83 -36.85
C VAL A 68 -3.00 12.15 -36.16
N ARG A 69 -3.66 12.51 -35.06
CA ARG A 69 -3.35 13.72 -34.28
C ARG A 69 -1.97 13.73 -33.65
N HIS A 70 -1.49 12.58 -33.18
CA HIS A 70 -0.16 12.47 -32.59
C HIS A 70 0.91 12.47 -33.69
N VAL A 71 0.67 11.77 -34.81
CA VAL A 71 1.59 11.70 -35.94
C VAL A 71 1.74 13.06 -36.65
N LEU A 72 0.65 13.79 -36.86
CA LEU A 72 0.67 15.10 -37.53
C LEU A 72 0.96 16.29 -36.61
N LEU A 73 1.36 16.05 -35.36
CA LEU A 73 1.71 17.08 -34.37
C LEU A 73 0.66 18.20 -34.21
N ILE A 74 -0.62 17.89 -34.44
CA ILE A 74 -1.73 18.87 -34.47
C ILE A 74 -1.81 19.65 -33.15
N ARG A 75 -1.48 19.01 -32.02
CA ARG A 75 -1.42 19.68 -30.71
C ARG A 75 -0.35 20.76 -30.64
N PHE A 76 0.83 20.51 -31.21
CA PHE A 76 1.93 21.47 -31.22
C PHE A 76 1.61 22.66 -32.12
N ILE A 77 1.06 22.40 -33.31
CA ILE A 77 0.57 23.43 -34.23
C ILE A 77 -0.48 24.31 -33.55
N ASN A 78 -1.43 23.71 -32.83
CA ASN A 78 -2.47 24.45 -32.14
C ASN A 78 -1.92 25.30 -30.98
N SER A 79 -0.91 24.80 -30.26
CA SER A 79 -0.22 25.57 -29.21
C SER A 79 0.53 26.78 -29.78
N ILE A 80 1.26 26.61 -30.90
CA ILE A 80 1.95 27.72 -31.58
C ILE A 80 0.93 28.75 -32.08
N ARG A 81 -0.18 28.29 -32.67
CA ARG A 81 -1.24 29.18 -33.18
C ARG A 81 -1.83 30.06 -32.08
N GLY A 82 -2.05 29.50 -30.89
CA GLY A 82 -2.48 30.26 -29.71
C GLY A 82 -1.43 31.26 -29.22
N LEU A 83 -0.14 30.90 -29.21
CA LEU A 83 0.95 31.81 -28.85
C LEU A 83 1.09 32.99 -29.81
N GLN A 84 0.81 32.78 -31.10
CA GLN A 84 0.83 33.80 -32.14
C GLN A 84 -0.46 34.64 -32.19
N GLY A 85 -1.35 34.53 -31.21
CA GLY A 85 -2.61 35.27 -31.16
C GLY A 85 -3.67 34.80 -32.17
N GLY A 86 -3.43 33.68 -32.84
CA GLY A 86 -4.43 33.02 -33.67
C GLY A 86 -5.49 32.33 -32.80
N LYS A 87 -6.66 32.04 -33.41
CA LYS A 87 -7.70 31.25 -32.75
C LYS A 87 -7.14 29.88 -32.34
N LEU A 88 -7.76 29.16 -31.41
CA LEU A 88 -7.44 27.76 -31.10
C LEU A 88 -8.37 26.85 -31.91
N TRP A 89 -7.84 25.82 -32.55
CA TRP A 89 -8.66 24.83 -33.24
C TRP A 89 -9.41 23.94 -32.26
N LEU A 90 -10.73 23.84 -32.46
CA LEU A 90 -11.61 22.81 -31.92
C LEU A 90 -11.52 21.62 -32.85
N TYR A 91 -10.56 20.75 -32.60
CA TYR A 91 -10.31 19.59 -33.45
C TYR A 91 -11.13 18.36 -33.07
N ASN A 92 -11.97 18.44 -32.04
CA ASN A 92 -12.86 17.38 -31.59
C ASN A 92 -14.32 17.80 -31.76
N ARG A 93 -15.08 17.04 -32.56
CA ARG A 93 -16.53 17.24 -32.81
C ARG A 93 -17.34 17.42 -31.53
N ASN A 94 -17.00 16.70 -30.47
CA ASN A 94 -17.72 16.81 -29.21
C ASN A 94 -17.51 18.17 -28.52
N VAL A 95 -16.32 18.77 -28.67
CA VAL A 95 -16.02 20.10 -28.12
C VAL A 95 -16.59 21.20 -29.00
N GLU A 96 -16.61 20.98 -30.31
CA GLU A 96 -17.29 21.84 -31.27
C GLU A 96 -18.81 21.87 -31.01
N GLU A 97 -19.42 20.72 -30.71
CA GLU A 97 -20.82 20.63 -30.29
C GLU A 97 -21.09 21.41 -29.00
N GLU A 98 -20.22 21.32 -28.00
CA GLU A 98 -20.38 22.09 -26.76
C GLU A 98 -20.12 23.58 -26.95
N HIS A 99 -19.10 23.95 -27.72
CA HIS A 99 -18.84 25.34 -28.10
C HIS A 99 -20.06 25.94 -28.80
N ARG A 100 -20.66 25.19 -29.74
CA ARG A 100 -21.91 25.58 -30.41
C ARG A 100 -23.07 25.70 -29.44
N LYS A 101 -23.24 24.78 -28.49
CA LYS A 101 -24.28 24.88 -27.45
C LYS A 101 -24.13 26.12 -26.58
N ILE A 102 -22.91 26.50 -26.21
CA ILE A 102 -22.65 27.73 -25.43
C ILE A 102 -22.97 28.95 -26.28
N ALA A 103 -22.58 28.96 -27.56
CA ALA A 103 -22.90 30.04 -28.48
C ALA A 103 -24.43 30.18 -28.72
N GLU A 104 -25.13 29.06 -28.91
CA GLU A 104 -26.60 29.02 -29.04
C GLU A 104 -27.29 29.48 -27.75
N TRP A 105 -26.79 29.06 -26.59
CA TRP A 105 -27.29 29.48 -25.28
C TRP A 105 -27.16 30.99 -25.09
N LEU A 106 -25.98 31.54 -25.41
CA LEU A 106 -25.70 32.98 -25.33
C LEU A 106 -26.59 33.78 -26.30
N GLY A 107 -26.82 33.25 -27.51
CA GLY A 107 -27.75 33.83 -28.47
C GLY A 107 -29.22 33.78 -28.04
N LYS A 108 -29.63 32.74 -27.31
CA LYS A 108 -30.98 32.65 -26.71
C LYS A 108 -31.15 33.65 -25.56
N GLU A 109 -30.13 33.86 -24.74
CA GLU A 109 -30.17 34.87 -23.67
C GLU A 109 -30.29 36.29 -24.23
N ALA A 110 -29.53 36.62 -25.29
CA ALA A 110 -29.65 37.90 -25.98
C ALA A 110 -31.08 38.13 -26.53
N LYS A 111 -31.71 37.10 -27.10
CA LYS A 111 -33.09 37.17 -27.65
C LYS A 111 -34.18 37.15 -26.59
N ALA A 112 -33.99 36.43 -25.49
CA ALA A 112 -34.95 36.35 -24.39
C ALA A 112 -35.06 37.70 -23.66
N PHE A 113 -33.96 38.43 -23.54
CA PHE A 113 -33.95 39.78 -22.99
C PHE A 113 -34.67 40.79 -23.90
N SER A 114 -34.45 40.74 -25.22
CA SER A 114 -35.18 41.60 -26.18
C SER A 114 -36.69 41.33 -26.19
N ALA A 115 -37.12 40.08 -25.97
CA ALA A 115 -38.53 39.73 -25.84
C ALA A 115 -39.15 40.25 -24.53
N ARG A 116 -38.44 40.17 -23.39
CA ARG A 116 -38.87 40.78 -22.12
C ARG A 116 -38.91 42.31 -22.19
N ARG A 117 -38.05 42.93 -22.99
CA ARG A 117 -38.08 44.37 -23.26
C ARG A 117 -39.37 44.79 -23.97
N GLY A 118 -39.87 44.00 -24.91
CA GLY A 118 -41.14 44.26 -25.62
C GLY A 118 -42.35 44.30 -24.68
N THR A 119 -42.38 43.43 -23.67
CA THR A 119 -43.48 43.37 -22.69
C THR A 119 -43.33 44.40 -21.56
N PHE A 120 -42.13 44.67 -21.06
CA PHE A 120 -41.91 45.71 -20.04
C PHE A 120 -42.01 47.14 -20.60
N ALA A 121 -41.55 47.39 -21.83
CA ALA A 121 -41.64 48.70 -22.47
C ALA A 121 -43.10 49.09 -22.81
N ALA A 122 -43.97 48.10 -23.03
CA ALA A 122 -45.40 48.30 -23.25
C ALA A 122 -46.14 48.80 -22.00
N HIS A 123 -45.62 48.55 -20.79
CA HIS A 123 -46.27 48.89 -19.51
C HIS A 123 -45.57 50.02 -18.72
N ALA A 124 -44.49 50.62 -19.22
CA ALA A 124 -43.76 51.68 -18.52
C ALA A 124 -44.22 53.11 -18.93
N PRO A 125 -44.43 54.04 -17.96
CA PRO A 125 -44.81 55.43 -18.25
C PRO A 125 -43.72 56.18 -19.02
N ALA A 126 -44.12 57.09 -19.91
CA ALA A 126 -43.27 57.72 -20.92
C ALA A 126 -42.04 58.47 -20.36
N SER A 127 -42.10 58.98 -19.12
CA SER A 127 -41.01 59.69 -18.45
C SER A 127 -39.86 58.80 -17.97
N ALA A 128 -40.09 57.49 -17.79
CA ALA A 128 -39.05 56.53 -17.40
C ALA A 128 -38.24 55.98 -18.60
N ARG A 129 -38.61 56.31 -19.84
CA ARG A 129 -38.03 55.73 -21.07
C ARG A 129 -36.69 56.34 -21.48
N GLN A 130 -36.38 57.59 -21.09
CA GLN A 130 -35.17 58.29 -21.55
C GLN A 130 -33.94 58.09 -20.66
N GLY A 131 -34.08 58.04 -19.33
CA GLY A 131 -32.96 57.77 -18.42
C GLY A 131 -32.60 56.28 -18.28
N SER A 132 -33.49 55.39 -18.71
CA SER A 132 -33.35 53.95 -18.52
C SER A 132 -32.79 53.22 -19.74
N ALA A 133 -32.80 53.82 -20.93
CA ALA A 133 -32.32 53.16 -22.15
C ALA A 133 -30.84 52.74 -22.06
N ALA A 134 -29.98 53.57 -21.46
CA ALA A 134 -28.57 53.26 -21.26
C ALA A 134 -28.34 52.19 -20.16
N ALA A 135 -29.10 52.24 -19.07
CA ALA A 135 -29.05 51.23 -18.00
C ALA A 135 -29.62 49.87 -18.47
N TYR A 136 -30.66 49.88 -19.29
CA TYR A 136 -31.24 48.70 -19.93
C TYR A 136 -30.33 48.14 -21.03
N ALA A 137 -29.65 48.97 -21.82
CA ALA A 137 -28.63 48.53 -22.78
C ALA A 137 -27.40 47.93 -22.06
N ALA A 138 -27.00 48.49 -20.92
CA ALA A 138 -25.95 47.92 -20.08
C ALA A 138 -26.36 46.56 -19.46
N LEU A 139 -27.65 46.39 -19.12
CA LEU A 139 -28.20 45.11 -18.65
C LEU A 139 -28.36 44.08 -19.80
N GLU A 140 -28.77 44.52 -21.00
CA GLU A 140 -28.86 43.73 -22.23
C GLU A 140 -27.49 43.14 -22.63
N ALA A 141 -26.41 43.86 -22.29
CA ALA A 141 -25.04 43.42 -22.47
C ALA A 141 -24.52 42.47 -21.37
N THR A 142 -25.37 41.99 -20.45
CA THR A 142 -24.97 41.14 -19.32
C THR A 142 -25.83 39.88 -19.18
N VAL A 143 -25.34 38.87 -18.46
CA VAL A 143 -26.02 37.59 -18.17
C VAL A 143 -25.95 37.30 -16.68
N GLU A 144 -27.01 36.68 -16.13
CA GLU A 144 -27.01 36.21 -14.74
C GLU A 144 -25.95 35.14 -14.51
N ARG A 145 -25.07 35.40 -13.53
CA ARG A 145 -23.95 34.52 -13.19
C ARG A 145 -24.41 33.13 -12.75
N GLU A 146 -25.40 33.06 -11.86
CA GLU A 146 -25.90 31.78 -11.33
C GLU A 146 -26.50 30.90 -12.43
N ARG A 147 -27.10 31.52 -13.44
CA ARG A 147 -27.67 30.82 -14.59
C ARG A 147 -26.58 30.31 -15.53
N PHE A 148 -25.55 31.12 -15.79
CA PHE A 148 -24.34 30.69 -16.50
C PHE A 148 -23.66 29.51 -15.78
N GLU A 149 -23.54 29.57 -14.45
CA GLU A 149 -22.96 28.49 -13.66
C GLU A 149 -23.78 27.20 -13.73
N ARG A 150 -25.11 27.29 -13.56
CA ARG A 150 -26.02 26.15 -13.54
C ARG A 150 -26.17 25.47 -14.90
N GLU A 151 -26.28 26.25 -15.96
CA GLU A 151 -26.63 25.75 -17.30
C GLU A 151 -25.39 25.45 -18.16
N VAL A 152 -24.30 26.22 -17.99
CA VAL A 152 -23.06 26.05 -18.75
C VAL A 152 -21.99 25.31 -17.94
N LEU A 153 -21.60 25.83 -16.77
CA LEU A 153 -20.44 25.30 -16.04
C LEU A 153 -20.69 23.96 -15.35
N ARG A 154 -21.92 23.67 -14.92
CA ARG A 154 -22.27 22.43 -14.21
C ARG A 154 -21.89 21.17 -15.01
N ASN A 155 -22.15 21.17 -16.32
CA ASN A 155 -21.85 20.03 -17.20
C ASN A 155 -20.33 19.76 -17.29
N PHE A 156 -19.52 20.82 -17.33
CA PHE A 156 -18.07 20.71 -17.38
C PHE A 156 -17.43 20.44 -16.01
N HIS A 157 -18.02 20.94 -14.92
CA HIS A 157 -17.55 20.67 -13.56
C HIS A 157 -17.53 19.18 -13.27
N VAL A 158 -18.63 18.50 -13.63
CA VAL A 158 -18.79 17.06 -13.49
C VAL A 158 -17.77 16.29 -14.36
N ALA A 159 -17.56 16.71 -15.61
CA ALA A 159 -16.54 16.11 -16.49
C ALA A 159 -15.10 16.29 -15.93
N THR A 160 -14.82 17.45 -15.33
CA THR A 160 -13.51 17.77 -14.74
C THR A 160 -13.25 16.98 -13.46
N MET A 161 -14.25 16.81 -12.60
CA MET A 161 -14.14 15.97 -11.41
C MET A 161 -13.87 14.51 -11.76
N TYR A 162 -14.52 13.99 -12.81
CA TYR A 162 -14.22 12.64 -13.30
C TYR A 162 -12.78 12.51 -13.81
N HIS A 163 -12.27 13.51 -14.52
CA HIS A 163 -10.86 13.52 -14.91
C HIS A 163 -9.89 13.52 -13.72
N ARG A 164 -10.23 14.25 -12.65
CA ARG A 164 -9.45 14.21 -11.40
C ARG A 164 -9.52 12.82 -10.76
N MET A 165 -10.70 12.23 -10.65
CA MET A 165 -10.88 10.87 -10.12
C MET A 165 -10.19 9.80 -10.96
N MET A 166 -10.25 9.89 -12.28
CA MET A 166 -9.53 8.98 -13.18
C MET A 166 -8.01 9.15 -13.10
N ARG A 167 -7.52 10.39 -12.97
CA ARG A 167 -6.08 10.64 -12.75
C ARG A 167 -5.63 10.08 -11.40
N LEU A 168 -6.40 10.31 -10.34
CA LEU A 168 -6.13 9.74 -9.02
C LEU A 168 -6.19 8.22 -9.04
N GLY A 169 -7.18 7.62 -9.71
CA GLY A 169 -7.29 6.18 -9.89
C GLY A 169 -6.13 5.60 -10.70
N PHE A 170 -5.71 6.28 -11.78
CA PHE A 170 -4.52 5.87 -12.55
C PHE A 170 -3.23 5.97 -11.72
N ILE A 171 -3.06 7.06 -10.97
CA ILE A 171 -1.92 7.23 -10.05
C ILE A 171 -1.94 6.14 -8.98
N LEU A 172 -3.10 5.80 -8.43
CA LEU A 172 -3.25 4.74 -7.44
C LEU A 172 -2.87 3.38 -8.04
N VAL A 173 -3.37 3.05 -9.24
CA VAL A 173 -2.99 1.80 -9.93
C VAL A 173 -1.49 1.77 -10.20
N LEU A 174 -0.91 2.87 -10.68
CA LEU A 174 0.54 2.97 -10.91
C LEU A 174 1.32 2.79 -9.62
N ALA A 175 0.90 3.42 -8.52
CA ALA A 175 1.49 3.26 -7.20
C ALA A 175 1.40 1.81 -6.71
N LEU A 176 0.25 1.15 -6.87
CA LEU A 176 0.08 -0.27 -6.53
C LEU A 176 0.99 -1.15 -7.39
N CYS A 177 1.10 -0.91 -8.70
CA CYS A 177 2.05 -1.61 -9.56
C CYS A 177 3.50 -1.39 -9.12
N CYS A 178 3.87 -0.18 -8.72
CA CYS A 178 5.19 0.12 -8.17
C CYS A 178 5.44 -0.61 -6.85
N ILE A 179 4.47 -0.69 -5.96
CA ILE A 179 4.57 -1.46 -4.69
C ILE A 179 4.76 -2.95 -4.99
N VAL A 180 3.96 -3.52 -5.91
CA VAL A 180 4.12 -4.93 -6.30
C VAL A 180 5.50 -5.15 -6.92
N TYR A 181 5.92 -4.29 -7.86
CA TYR A 181 7.24 -4.38 -8.47
C TYR A 181 8.36 -4.29 -7.42
N ALA A 182 8.24 -3.36 -6.47
CA ALA A 182 9.22 -3.21 -5.39
C ALA A 182 9.28 -4.47 -4.53
N SER A 183 8.14 -5.04 -4.16
CA SER A 183 8.10 -6.28 -3.38
C SER A 183 8.71 -7.47 -4.12
N LEU A 184 8.51 -7.58 -5.44
CA LEU A 184 9.07 -8.67 -6.24
C LEU A 184 10.57 -8.52 -6.54
N HIS A 185 11.12 -7.32 -6.41
CA HIS A 185 12.49 -7.00 -6.76
C HIS A 185 13.24 -6.30 -5.62
N THR A 186 12.85 -6.58 -4.37
CA THR A 186 13.47 -5.98 -3.17
C THR A 186 14.99 -6.19 -3.16
N ASP A 187 15.45 -7.38 -3.55
CA ASP A 187 16.87 -7.74 -3.70
C ASP A 187 17.59 -6.86 -4.74
N ASN A 188 17.01 -6.69 -5.92
CA ASN A 188 17.58 -5.84 -6.98
C ASN A 188 17.62 -4.36 -6.56
N ILE A 189 16.59 -3.88 -5.86
CA ILE A 189 16.54 -2.51 -5.35
C ILE A 189 17.63 -2.31 -4.30
N MET A 190 17.81 -3.27 -3.39
CA MET A 190 18.89 -3.22 -2.40
C MET A 190 20.26 -3.31 -3.04
N TYR A 191 20.43 -4.13 -4.08
CA TYR A 191 21.67 -4.16 -4.85
C TYR A 191 21.96 -2.80 -5.48
N TRP A 192 20.96 -2.19 -6.11
CA TRP A 192 21.12 -0.86 -6.70
C TRP A 192 21.47 0.20 -5.64
N TYR A 193 20.80 0.16 -4.50
CA TYR A 193 21.05 1.05 -3.37
C TYR A 193 22.47 0.88 -2.80
N LEU A 194 22.87 -0.34 -2.44
CA LEU A 194 24.18 -0.58 -1.82
C LEU A 194 25.31 -0.31 -2.82
N ARG A 195 25.19 -0.79 -4.07
CA ARG A 195 26.29 -0.74 -5.04
C ARG A 195 26.41 0.58 -5.80
N TYR A 196 25.30 1.22 -6.18
CA TYR A 196 25.35 2.40 -7.04
C TYR A 196 25.05 3.70 -6.28
N TRP A 197 24.12 3.65 -5.33
CA TRP A 197 23.79 4.82 -4.53
C TRP A 197 24.81 5.05 -3.42
N GLN A 198 25.01 4.05 -2.55
CA GLN A 198 25.98 4.10 -1.45
C GLN A 198 27.42 3.82 -1.90
N ARG A 199 27.59 3.19 -3.06
CA ARG A 199 28.91 2.84 -3.65
C ARG A 199 29.74 1.88 -2.80
N TYR A 200 29.09 1.00 -2.05
CA TYR A 200 29.77 0.02 -1.22
C TYR A 200 30.56 -0.99 -2.08
N SER A 201 31.77 -1.29 -1.62
CA SER A 201 32.61 -2.42 -2.02
C SER A 201 32.05 -3.73 -1.47
N ARG A 202 32.55 -4.89 -1.95
CA ARG A 202 32.13 -6.20 -1.43
C ARG A 202 32.29 -6.26 0.09
N ARG A 203 33.42 -5.78 0.62
CA ARG A 203 33.70 -5.74 2.06
C ARG A 203 32.70 -4.88 2.83
N GLU A 204 32.36 -3.70 2.34
CA GLU A 204 31.37 -2.83 3.01
C GLU A 204 29.96 -3.42 2.96
N ILE A 205 29.61 -4.15 1.88
CA ILE A 205 28.35 -4.91 1.80
C ILE A 205 28.35 -6.06 2.81
N MET A 206 29.46 -6.79 2.94
CA MET A 206 29.61 -7.83 3.96
C MET A 206 29.40 -7.26 5.37
N ASP A 207 30.07 -6.15 5.69
CA ASP A 207 29.95 -5.50 6.99
C ASP A 207 28.51 -4.99 7.25
N TYR A 208 27.85 -4.44 6.22
CA TYR A 208 26.44 -4.06 6.30
C TYR A 208 25.52 -5.26 6.64
N PHE A 209 25.75 -6.43 6.04
CA PHE A 209 24.96 -7.62 6.35
C PHE A 209 25.33 -8.28 7.68
N ARG A 210 26.54 -8.08 8.21
CA ARG A 210 26.89 -8.45 9.59
C ARG A 210 26.07 -7.63 10.58
N ASP A 211 25.97 -6.32 10.37
CA ASP A 211 25.15 -5.44 11.19
C ASP A 211 23.67 -5.84 11.13
N ILE A 212 23.15 -6.17 9.95
CA ILE A 212 21.79 -6.71 9.81
C ILE A 212 21.64 -8.03 10.58
N THR A 213 22.58 -8.95 10.43
CA THR A 213 22.55 -10.24 11.13
C THR A 213 22.52 -10.03 12.65
N LEU A 214 23.27 -9.04 13.16
CA LEU A 214 23.22 -8.66 14.57
C LEU A 214 21.83 -8.17 15.00
N LEU A 215 21.12 -7.39 14.19
CA LEU A 215 19.75 -6.93 14.49
C LEU A 215 18.78 -8.10 14.71
N HIS A 216 19.00 -9.23 14.03
CA HIS A 216 18.22 -10.46 14.21
C HIS A 216 18.54 -11.21 15.52
N THR A 217 19.56 -10.79 16.27
CA THR A 217 20.02 -11.45 17.52
C THR A 217 19.78 -10.62 18.78
N MET A 218 19.19 -9.42 18.67
CA MET A 218 19.05 -8.43 19.75
C MET A 218 17.96 -8.75 20.79
N ALA A 219 17.88 -9.99 21.26
CA ALA A 219 17.01 -10.35 22.37
C ALA A 219 17.83 -10.42 23.66
N GLU A 220 17.68 -9.40 24.51
CA GLU A 220 18.32 -9.35 25.83
C GLU A 220 17.46 -10.05 26.89
N VAL A 221 18.12 -10.81 27.77
CA VAL A 221 17.47 -11.37 28.95
C VAL A 221 17.28 -10.27 29.99
N PRO A 222 16.04 -10.04 30.50
CA PRO A 222 15.84 -9.02 31.52
C PRO A 222 16.73 -9.30 32.74
N PRO A 223 17.36 -8.28 33.36
CA PRO A 223 18.34 -8.49 34.43
C PRO A 223 17.86 -9.35 35.59
N ALA A 224 16.56 -9.32 35.91
CA ALA A 224 15.94 -10.13 36.96
C ALA A 224 15.98 -11.64 36.69
N TYR A 225 16.12 -12.06 35.42
CA TYR A 225 16.13 -13.47 35.00
C TYR A 225 17.49 -13.91 34.44
N ALA A 226 18.51 -13.05 34.47
CA ALA A 226 19.82 -13.33 33.89
C ALA A 226 20.53 -14.55 34.49
N SER A 227 20.23 -14.91 35.75
CA SER A 227 20.75 -16.11 36.41
C SER A 227 19.90 -17.37 36.18
N LEU A 228 18.70 -17.23 35.61
CA LEU A 228 17.71 -18.29 35.48
C LEU A 228 17.51 -18.73 34.02
N LEU A 229 17.66 -17.80 33.07
CA LEU A 229 17.44 -18.05 31.65
C LEU A 229 18.75 -17.87 30.87
N PRO A 230 19.05 -18.77 29.91
CA PRO A 230 20.17 -18.56 29.01
C PRO A 230 19.85 -17.41 28.03
N PRO A 231 20.87 -16.76 27.45
CA PRO A 231 20.64 -15.84 26.34
C PRO A 231 19.99 -16.60 25.16
N PRO A 232 18.98 -16.05 24.48
CA PRO A 232 18.25 -16.75 23.41
C PRO A 232 19.10 -16.98 22.15
N CYS A 233 20.09 -16.12 21.91
CA CYS A 233 21.06 -16.27 20.83
C CYS A 233 22.49 -16.09 21.36
N VAL A 234 23.42 -16.89 20.83
CA VAL A 234 24.84 -16.84 21.20
C VAL A 234 25.71 -16.90 19.95
N ARG A 235 26.68 -15.99 19.89
CA ARG A 235 27.78 -16.02 18.91
C ARG A 235 28.86 -16.98 19.40
N TYR A 236 29.30 -17.90 18.55
CA TYR A 236 30.36 -18.86 18.84
C TYR A 236 31.26 -19.07 17.63
N THR A 237 32.46 -19.60 17.86
CA THR A 237 33.37 -19.99 16.77
C THR A 237 33.20 -21.48 16.50
N ASN A 238 32.94 -21.85 15.25
CA ASN A 238 32.82 -23.25 14.85
C ASN A 238 34.20 -23.93 14.82
N SER A 239 34.22 -25.25 14.61
CA SER A 239 35.46 -26.03 14.50
C SER A 239 36.37 -25.62 13.34
N SER A 240 35.81 -24.91 12.35
CA SER A 240 36.54 -24.38 11.19
C SER A 240 37.12 -22.98 11.43
N GLY A 241 36.85 -22.36 12.59
CA GLY A 241 37.31 -21.01 12.92
C GLY A 241 36.36 -19.87 12.50
N ASP A 242 35.21 -20.18 11.88
CA ASP A 242 34.23 -19.17 11.48
C ASP A 242 33.37 -18.71 12.67
N ALA A 243 33.00 -17.44 12.67
CA ALA A 243 31.96 -16.92 13.56
C ALA A 243 30.57 -17.38 13.10
N CYS A 244 29.82 -17.98 14.02
CA CYS A 244 28.48 -18.50 13.81
C CYS A 244 27.54 -18.03 14.92
N TYR A 245 26.25 -18.01 14.61
CA TYR A 245 25.19 -17.80 15.59
C TYR A 245 24.42 -19.10 15.82
N ALA A 246 24.11 -19.36 17.09
CA ALA A 246 23.20 -20.42 17.50
C ALA A 246 22.09 -19.82 18.36
N VAL A 247 20.92 -20.45 18.32
CA VAL A 247 19.82 -20.18 19.25
C VAL A 247 19.81 -21.23 20.35
N ASN A 248 19.49 -20.81 21.57
CA ASN A 248 19.38 -21.70 22.71
C ASN A 248 17.92 -22.13 22.87
N MET A 249 17.62 -23.38 22.51
CA MET A 249 16.35 -24.03 22.82
C MET A 249 16.34 -24.43 24.28
N VAL A 250 15.28 -24.06 25.00
CA VAL A 250 15.17 -24.25 26.46
C VAL A 250 14.09 -25.29 26.76
N GLU A 251 14.48 -26.39 27.41
CA GLU A 251 13.55 -27.37 27.97
C GLU A 251 13.23 -26.94 29.41
N MET A 252 11.97 -26.58 29.64
CA MET A 252 11.44 -26.15 30.91
C MET A 252 10.48 -27.21 31.46
N VAL A 253 10.61 -27.55 32.74
CA VAL A 253 9.79 -28.57 33.40
C VAL A 253 9.09 -27.98 34.60
N LEU A 254 7.86 -28.41 34.86
CA LEU A 254 7.15 -28.06 36.09
C LEU A 254 7.31 -29.22 37.08
N PRO A 255 8.08 -29.09 38.18
CA PRO A 255 8.44 -30.25 39.01
C PRO A 255 7.27 -31.04 39.61
N GLN A 256 6.11 -30.40 39.73
CA GLN A 256 4.89 -30.93 40.34
C GLN A 256 3.95 -31.61 39.34
N HIS A 257 4.21 -31.47 38.04
CA HIS A 257 3.36 -31.95 36.95
C HIS A 257 4.20 -32.63 35.86
N ASN A 258 3.66 -33.61 35.15
CA ASN A 258 4.35 -34.27 34.03
C ASN A 258 4.27 -33.44 32.72
N VAL A 259 4.41 -32.11 32.83
CA VAL A 259 4.36 -31.18 31.70
C VAL A 259 5.76 -30.61 31.43
N VAL A 260 6.19 -30.72 30.18
CA VAL A 260 7.44 -30.18 29.65
C VAL A 260 7.12 -29.15 28.58
N VAL A 261 7.79 -28.01 28.63
CA VAL A 261 7.70 -26.96 27.61
C VAL A 261 9.05 -26.80 26.93
N ILE A 262 9.07 -26.89 25.61
CA ILE A 262 10.25 -26.64 24.79
C ILE A 262 10.08 -25.28 24.13
N ALA A 263 10.79 -24.27 24.62
CA ALA A 263 10.82 -22.93 24.01
C ALA A 263 11.94 -22.87 22.96
N ILE A 264 11.60 -22.52 21.71
CA ILE A 264 12.56 -22.44 20.61
C ILE A 264 12.61 -21.01 20.06
N PRO A 265 13.72 -20.27 20.27
CA PRO A 265 13.89 -18.94 19.68
C PRO A 265 14.03 -19.04 18.16
N CYS A 266 13.10 -18.40 17.45
CA CYS A 266 13.06 -18.41 15.99
C CYS A 266 13.43 -17.01 15.43
N PRO A 267 14.58 -16.87 14.75
CA PRO A 267 14.90 -15.68 13.98
C PRO A 267 13.94 -15.50 12.79
N GLN A 268 13.78 -14.27 12.31
CA GLN A 268 12.87 -13.99 11.19
C GLN A 268 13.44 -14.38 9.82
N ALA A 269 14.76 -14.49 9.73
CA ALA A 269 15.49 -14.91 8.54
C ALA A 269 16.46 -16.04 8.93
N GLY A 270 16.85 -16.91 8.02
CA GLY A 270 17.79 -18.00 8.32
C GLY A 270 17.84 -19.08 7.26
N GLU A 271 18.71 -20.06 7.44
CA GLU A 271 18.84 -21.17 6.52
C GLU A 271 17.67 -22.16 6.62
N LYS A 272 17.30 -22.77 5.48
CA LYS A 272 16.30 -23.85 5.44
C LYS A 272 16.60 -24.97 6.44
N ALA A 273 17.87 -25.32 6.60
CA ALA A 273 18.31 -26.39 7.49
C ALA A 273 18.00 -26.11 8.96
N PHE A 274 18.05 -24.84 9.39
CA PHE A 274 17.65 -24.45 10.73
C PHE A 274 16.15 -24.71 10.94
N PHE A 275 15.30 -24.18 10.06
CA PHE A 275 13.84 -24.35 10.20
C PHE A 275 13.39 -25.80 10.06
N ALA A 276 14.09 -26.61 9.25
CA ALA A 276 13.86 -28.05 9.17
C ALA A 276 14.14 -28.76 10.51
N GLN A 277 15.20 -28.37 11.22
CA GLN A 277 15.49 -28.89 12.56
C GLN A 277 14.42 -28.50 13.57
N VAL A 278 13.95 -27.24 13.55
CA VAL A 278 12.83 -26.82 14.41
C VAL A 278 11.58 -27.66 14.12
N GLY A 279 11.28 -27.92 12.84
CA GLY A 279 10.19 -28.80 12.41
C GLY A 279 10.30 -30.22 12.98
N SER A 280 11.51 -30.81 12.95
CA SER A 280 11.73 -32.16 13.49
C SER A 280 11.57 -32.25 15.01
N VAL A 281 11.86 -31.18 15.75
CA VAL A 281 11.60 -31.12 17.20
C VAL A 281 10.10 -30.98 17.46
N ALA A 282 9.42 -30.15 16.68
CA ALA A 282 8.00 -29.93 16.80
C ALA A 282 7.18 -31.21 16.49
N GLU A 283 7.57 -31.99 15.49
CA GLU A 283 6.88 -33.24 15.09
C GLU A 283 6.77 -34.28 16.22
N VAL A 284 7.72 -34.31 17.15
CA VAL A 284 7.73 -35.28 18.26
C VAL A 284 7.05 -34.77 19.53
N CYS A 285 6.46 -33.56 19.50
CA CYS A 285 5.77 -32.96 20.65
C CYS A 285 4.25 -33.22 20.59
N ASP A 286 3.58 -33.22 21.75
CA ASP A 286 2.12 -33.46 21.84
C ASP A 286 1.27 -32.28 21.37
N GLY A 287 1.85 -31.07 21.37
CA GLY A 287 1.20 -29.87 20.88
C GLY A 287 2.21 -28.78 20.53
N ILE A 288 1.81 -27.88 19.64
CA ILE A 288 2.63 -26.74 19.24
C ILE A 288 1.83 -25.45 19.38
N ILE A 289 2.36 -24.49 20.14
CA ILE A 289 1.86 -23.11 20.16
C ILE A 289 2.81 -22.24 19.35
N VAL A 290 2.36 -21.84 18.16
CA VAL A 290 3.12 -20.99 17.26
C VAL A 290 2.80 -19.52 17.48
N GLU A 291 3.73 -18.61 17.20
CA GLU A 291 3.41 -17.18 17.23
C GLU A 291 2.28 -16.80 16.27
N GLY A 292 1.26 -16.14 16.82
CA GLY A 292 0.06 -15.70 16.13
C GLY A 292 0.23 -14.42 15.31
N VAL A 293 1.34 -14.27 14.57
CA VAL A 293 1.35 -13.32 13.45
C VAL A 293 0.40 -13.92 12.42
N SER A 294 -0.88 -13.56 12.50
CA SER A 294 -1.92 -14.39 11.89
C SER A 294 -1.61 -14.65 10.42
N PHE A 295 -1.65 -15.92 10.02
CA PHE A 295 -1.30 -16.37 8.67
C PHE A 295 -2.16 -15.71 7.57
N ASN A 296 -3.36 -15.25 7.95
CA ASN A 296 -4.19 -14.34 7.16
C ASN A 296 -3.49 -13.01 6.76
N LYS A 297 -2.43 -12.60 7.47
CA LYS A 297 -1.61 -11.40 7.24
C LYS A 297 -0.41 -11.67 6.32
N ILE A 298 0.07 -12.92 6.25
CA ILE A 298 1.25 -13.31 5.45
C ILE A 298 0.81 -13.86 4.08
N ASP A 299 -0.21 -14.73 4.04
CA ASP A 299 -0.73 -15.31 2.78
C ASP A 299 -1.44 -14.29 1.88
N LYS A 300 -1.86 -13.14 2.43
CA LYS A 300 -2.43 -12.02 1.66
C LYS A 300 -1.39 -11.02 1.15
N LEU A 301 -0.11 -11.24 1.44
CA LEU A 301 0.97 -10.42 0.90
C LEU A 301 1.27 -10.85 -0.53
N VAL A 302 1.22 -9.85 -1.42
CA VAL A 302 1.23 -10.01 -2.87
C VAL A 302 2.46 -10.72 -3.46
N PRO A 303 3.59 -10.99 -2.76
CA PRO A 303 4.61 -11.90 -3.29
C PRO A 303 4.31 -13.39 -3.07
N ALA A 304 3.70 -13.76 -1.94
CA ALA A 304 3.57 -15.16 -1.51
C ALA A 304 2.59 -15.97 -2.37
N ALA A 305 1.56 -15.32 -2.92
CA ALA A 305 0.61 -15.94 -3.83
C ALA A 305 1.19 -16.22 -5.24
N PHE A 306 2.25 -15.51 -5.64
CA PHE A 306 2.78 -15.57 -7.01
C PHE A 306 4.08 -16.39 -7.14
N PHE A 307 4.83 -16.57 -6.05
CA PHE A 307 6.12 -17.28 -6.09
C PHE A 307 6.15 -18.47 -5.11
N PRO A 308 5.80 -19.69 -5.57
CA PRO A 308 6.09 -20.90 -4.79
C PRO A 308 7.61 -21.07 -4.68
N LEU A 309 8.12 -20.92 -3.46
CA LEU A 309 9.54 -20.91 -3.10
C LEU A 309 10.16 -22.31 -3.25
N LYS A 310 10.59 -22.67 -4.47
CA LYS A 310 11.15 -24.00 -4.79
C LYS A 310 12.68 -24.09 -4.69
N THR A 311 13.42 -22.98 -4.51
CA THR A 311 14.90 -22.95 -4.54
C THR A 311 15.49 -21.95 -3.55
N ASN A 312 16.65 -22.28 -2.97
CA ASN A 312 17.41 -21.37 -2.10
C ASN A 312 17.97 -20.21 -2.95
N THR A 313 17.46 -19.00 -2.78
CA THR A 313 17.92 -17.75 -3.41
C THR A 313 18.07 -16.69 -2.33
N PHE A 314 18.72 -15.55 -2.58
CA PHE A 314 18.83 -14.49 -1.56
C PHE A 314 17.44 -14.03 -1.03
N PRO A 315 16.38 -13.94 -1.89
CA PRO A 315 15.00 -13.81 -1.42
C PRO A 315 14.53 -14.92 -0.47
N SER A 316 15.05 -16.15 -0.57
CA SER A 316 14.70 -17.26 0.32
C SER A 316 15.33 -17.20 1.70
N LEU A 317 16.44 -16.46 1.88
CA LEU A 317 17.03 -16.24 3.22
C LEU A 317 16.04 -15.56 4.17
N GLY A 318 15.15 -14.74 3.61
CA GLY A 318 14.10 -14.02 4.33
C GLY A 318 12.71 -14.66 4.29
N LEU A 319 12.56 -15.88 3.74
CA LEU A 319 11.23 -16.40 3.36
C LEU A 319 10.96 -17.85 3.79
N HIS A 320 11.58 -18.35 4.86
CA HIS A 320 11.14 -19.60 5.47
C HIS A 320 9.92 -19.41 6.39
N HIS A 321 8.94 -18.59 5.98
CA HIS A 321 7.61 -18.43 6.63
C HIS A 321 6.70 -19.63 6.46
N ARG A 322 7.31 -20.78 6.27
CA ARG A 322 6.62 -22.05 6.28
C ARG A 322 7.29 -22.92 7.33
N PHE A 323 7.42 -22.39 8.55
CA PHE A 323 7.36 -23.26 9.73
C PHE A 323 6.18 -24.22 9.55
N LEU A 324 5.04 -23.73 9.06
CA LEU A 324 3.89 -24.55 8.66
C LEU A 324 4.09 -25.47 7.45
N ASP A 325 4.78 -25.13 6.35
CA ASP A 325 4.96 -26.15 5.28
C ASP A 325 6.08 -27.15 5.58
N ILE A 326 6.99 -26.81 6.49
CA ILE A 326 7.92 -27.78 7.05
C ILE A 326 7.15 -28.75 7.95
N LEU A 327 6.20 -28.27 8.76
CA LEU A 327 5.34 -29.12 9.59
C LEU A 327 4.27 -29.91 8.79
N ARG A 328 3.61 -29.28 7.80
CA ARG A 328 2.53 -29.87 6.97
C ARG A 328 2.97 -30.97 6.03
N ASN A 329 4.27 -31.11 5.78
CA ASN A 329 4.80 -32.20 4.96
C ASN A 329 4.93 -33.51 5.74
N SER A 330 4.70 -33.52 7.06
CA SER A 330 4.59 -34.74 7.87
C SER A 330 3.14 -35.23 7.92
N SER A 331 2.95 -36.55 7.78
CA SER A 331 1.66 -37.21 7.97
C SER A 331 1.23 -37.31 9.44
N VAL A 332 2.10 -36.93 10.38
CA VAL A 332 1.90 -36.99 11.84
C VAL A 332 2.17 -35.59 12.42
N GLU A 333 1.39 -34.61 11.99
CA GLU A 333 1.51 -33.24 12.47
C GLU A 333 0.77 -33.09 13.82
N PRO A 334 1.43 -32.65 14.90
CA PRO A 334 0.74 -32.41 16.17
C PRO A 334 -0.21 -31.21 16.07
N PRO A 335 -1.25 -31.15 16.92
CA PRO A 335 -2.25 -30.09 16.85
C PRO A 335 -1.62 -28.71 17.04
N MET A 336 -1.89 -27.81 16.09
CA MET A 336 -1.47 -26.41 16.16
C MET A 336 -2.44 -25.60 17.00
N LEU A 337 -1.94 -25.07 18.10
CA LEU A 337 -2.67 -24.24 19.05
C LEU A 337 -2.30 -22.78 18.78
N TYR A 338 -3.05 -22.15 17.87
CA TYR A 338 -2.80 -20.77 17.47
C TYR A 338 -3.22 -19.80 18.57
N PRO A 339 -2.33 -18.95 19.09
CA PRO A 339 -2.73 -17.82 19.90
C PRO A 339 -3.45 -16.84 18.97
N ALA A 340 -4.72 -16.54 19.28
CA ALA A 340 -5.50 -15.53 18.58
C ALA A 340 -4.92 -14.13 18.85
N GLY A 341 -3.85 -13.76 18.14
CA GLY A 341 -3.28 -12.42 18.17
C GLY A 341 -4.28 -11.41 17.60
N ALA A 342 -4.55 -10.35 18.37
CA ALA A 342 -5.57 -9.33 18.15
C ALA A 342 -5.75 -8.82 16.70
N ASP A 343 -6.98 -8.36 16.43
CA ASP A 343 -7.34 -7.65 15.20
C ASP A 343 -6.35 -6.53 14.89
N ILE A 344 -5.82 -6.54 13.66
CA ILE A 344 -4.89 -5.51 13.20
C ILE A 344 -5.65 -4.19 13.12
N GLY A 345 -5.26 -3.21 13.93
CA GLY A 345 -5.68 -1.84 13.69
C GLY A 345 -5.25 -1.39 12.28
N TRP A 346 -6.11 -0.65 11.58
CA TRP A 346 -5.91 -0.24 10.18
C TRP A 346 -4.49 0.27 9.83
N GLY A 347 -3.80 0.94 10.76
CA GLY A 347 -2.43 1.41 10.56
C GLY A 347 -1.42 0.29 10.31
N ALA A 348 -1.48 -0.81 11.05
CA ALA A 348 -0.58 -1.95 10.85
C ALA A 348 -0.93 -2.72 9.56
N ALA A 349 -2.22 -2.76 9.16
CA ALA A 349 -2.62 -3.35 7.89
C ALA A 349 -2.10 -2.53 6.69
N ILE A 350 -2.10 -1.19 6.80
CA ILE A 350 -1.53 -0.30 5.79
C ILE A 350 -0.01 -0.48 5.69
N MET A 351 0.71 -0.50 6.83
CA MET A 351 2.15 -0.75 6.84
C MET A 351 2.51 -2.11 6.22
N GLN A 352 1.74 -3.15 6.53
CA GLN A 352 1.92 -4.48 5.94
C GLN A 352 1.70 -4.49 4.43
N ALA A 353 0.76 -3.69 3.92
CA ALA A 353 0.46 -3.62 2.49
C ALA A 353 1.45 -2.74 1.70
N VAL A 354 2.04 -1.73 2.34
CA VAL A 354 2.89 -0.73 1.67
C VAL A 354 4.37 -1.11 1.71
N THR A 355 4.83 -1.73 2.79
CA THR A 355 6.24 -2.10 2.94
C THR A 355 6.47 -3.55 2.50
N PRO A 356 7.38 -3.79 1.52
CA PRO A 356 7.77 -5.12 1.11
C PRO A 356 8.09 -6.02 2.30
N TYR A 357 7.71 -7.28 2.17
CA TYR A 357 7.82 -8.22 3.26
C TYR A 357 9.29 -8.53 3.59
N GLU A 358 10.09 -8.78 2.56
CA GLU A 358 11.53 -9.06 2.64
C GLU A 358 12.28 -7.89 3.26
N LEU A 359 11.85 -6.65 2.98
CA LEU A 359 12.43 -5.46 3.60
C LEU A 359 12.24 -5.47 5.11
N ARG A 360 11.06 -5.86 5.58
CA ARG A 360 10.76 -5.94 7.01
C ARG A 360 11.38 -7.17 7.68
N CYS A 361 11.40 -8.32 7.02
CA CYS A 361 11.97 -9.52 7.62
C CYS A 361 13.48 -9.50 7.62
N VAL A 362 14.12 -9.26 6.46
CA VAL A 362 15.58 -9.40 6.34
C VAL A 362 16.28 -8.14 6.82
N TYR A 363 15.88 -6.98 6.31
CA TYR A 363 16.65 -5.74 6.47
C TYR A 363 16.24 -4.93 7.70
N ASN A 364 15.01 -5.09 8.18
CA ASN A 364 14.53 -4.39 9.38
C ASN A 364 13.66 -5.28 10.30
N PRO A 365 14.23 -6.35 10.89
CA PRO A 365 13.48 -7.34 11.67
C PRO A 365 12.73 -6.77 12.88
N THR A 366 13.11 -5.58 13.33
CA THR A 366 12.44 -4.86 14.42
C THR A 366 11.00 -4.44 14.09
N GLU A 367 10.66 -4.29 12.81
CA GLU A 367 9.31 -3.88 12.37
C GLU A 367 8.29 -5.03 12.33
N LEU A 368 8.75 -6.29 12.34
CA LEU A 368 7.90 -7.48 12.22
C LEU A 368 7.81 -8.34 13.49
N SER A 369 8.53 -7.98 14.56
CA SER A 369 8.42 -8.72 15.82
C SER A 369 7.06 -8.50 16.47
N ALA A 370 6.48 -9.55 17.08
CA ALA A 370 5.30 -9.41 17.92
C ALA A 370 5.49 -8.26 18.92
N THR A 371 4.46 -7.44 19.02
CA THR A 371 4.39 -6.42 20.06
C THR A 371 4.35 -7.09 21.44
N LYS A 372 4.76 -6.37 22.49
CA LYS A 372 4.59 -6.84 23.88
C LYS A 372 3.13 -7.21 24.20
N GLY A 373 2.16 -6.56 23.54
CA GLY A 373 0.74 -6.88 23.65
C GLY A 373 0.39 -8.24 23.05
N GLU A 374 0.89 -8.55 21.85
CA GLU A 374 0.73 -9.87 21.21
C GLU A 374 1.43 -10.96 22.01
N ALA A 375 2.63 -10.71 22.54
CA ALA A 375 3.32 -11.64 23.44
C ALA A 375 2.51 -11.91 24.72
N ARG A 376 1.83 -10.90 25.29
CA ARG A 376 0.95 -11.06 26.46
C ARG A 376 -0.29 -11.89 26.15
N ILE A 377 -0.90 -11.72 24.96
CA ILE A 377 -2.03 -12.53 24.51
C ILE A 377 -1.56 -13.97 24.26
N GLY A 378 -0.40 -14.14 23.62
CA GLY A 378 0.25 -15.44 23.42
C GLY A 378 0.47 -16.18 24.73
N TRP A 379 1.01 -15.49 25.74
CA TRP A 379 1.15 -16.03 27.09
C TRP A 379 -0.19 -16.45 27.71
N GLY A 380 -1.24 -15.63 27.55
CA GLY A 380 -2.58 -15.99 28.04
C GLY A 380 -3.09 -17.32 27.48
N HIS A 381 -2.83 -17.58 26.20
CA HIS A 381 -3.19 -18.86 25.57
C HIS A 381 -2.27 -20.01 25.99
N VAL A 382 -0.95 -19.79 26.05
CA VAL A 382 0.01 -20.77 26.59
C VAL A 382 -0.43 -21.22 27.97
N ARG A 383 -0.76 -20.26 28.85
CA ARG A 383 -1.24 -20.55 30.19
C ARG A 383 -2.52 -21.39 30.19
N GLN A 384 -3.49 -21.07 29.34
CA GLN A 384 -4.73 -21.84 29.25
C GLN A 384 -4.44 -23.30 28.85
N VAL A 385 -3.61 -23.51 27.82
CA VAL A 385 -3.23 -24.85 27.35
C VAL A 385 -2.48 -25.62 28.44
N LEU A 386 -1.59 -24.96 29.18
CA LEU A 386 -0.89 -25.58 30.31
C LEU A 386 -1.86 -26.00 31.42
N GLU A 387 -2.83 -25.14 31.77
CA GLU A 387 -3.85 -25.45 32.77
C GLU A 387 -4.73 -26.64 32.33
N GLU A 388 -5.09 -26.73 31.05
CA GLU A 388 -5.80 -27.89 30.47
C GLU A 388 -4.94 -29.16 30.53
N MET A 389 -3.66 -29.08 30.15
CA MET A 389 -2.72 -30.22 30.20
C MET A 389 -2.49 -30.74 31.62
N MET A 390 -2.46 -29.86 32.62
CA MET A 390 -2.31 -30.21 34.03
C MET A 390 -3.59 -30.83 34.61
N GLN A 391 -4.77 -30.33 34.25
CA GLN A 391 -6.05 -30.87 34.71
C GLN A 391 -6.32 -32.29 34.19
N ASP A 392 -5.92 -32.57 32.95
CA ASP A 392 -6.03 -33.92 32.38
C ASP A 392 -5.12 -34.94 33.09
N GLU A 393 -4.01 -34.49 33.67
CA GLU A 393 -3.09 -35.32 34.46
C GLU A 393 -3.74 -35.71 35.80
N ASP A 394 -4.36 -34.74 36.48
CA ASP A 394 -5.13 -34.96 37.71
C ASP A 394 -6.34 -35.89 37.49
N ALA A 395 -6.87 -35.94 36.26
CA ALA A 395 -7.94 -36.85 35.85
C ALA A 395 -7.48 -38.30 35.60
N GLY A 396 -6.17 -38.60 35.70
CA GLY A 396 -5.62 -39.96 35.63
C GLY A 396 -5.59 -40.58 34.23
N VAL A 397 -5.65 -39.77 33.17
CA VAL A 397 -5.87 -40.26 31.79
C VAL A 397 -4.58 -40.75 31.09
N SER A 398 -3.38 -40.34 31.53
CA SER A 398 -2.12 -40.96 31.12
C SER A 398 -0.98 -40.49 32.02
N GLY A 399 -0.13 -41.41 32.50
CA GLY A 399 1.11 -41.08 33.22
C GLY A 399 2.26 -40.70 32.29
N GLU A 400 1.99 -40.47 31.00
CA GLU A 400 3.00 -40.07 30.01
C GLU A 400 3.29 -38.57 30.11
N LYS A 401 4.58 -38.23 29.99
CA LYS A 401 5.02 -36.83 29.99
C LYS A 401 4.48 -36.12 28.75
N ARG A 402 3.75 -35.04 28.96
CA ARG A 402 3.25 -34.20 27.88
C ARG A 402 4.26 -33.11 27.52
N VAL A 403 4.53 -32.92 26.24
CA VAL A 403 5.51 -31.99 25.71
C VAL A 403 4.83 -30.95 24.83
N LEU A 404 4.92 -29.69 25.24
CA LEU A 404 4.44 -28.54 24.49
C LEU A 404 5.60 -27.81 23.82
N CYS A 405 5.58 -27.66 22.50
CA CYS A 405 6.58 -26.90 21.76
C CYS A 405 6.11 -25.46 21.52
N ILE A 406 6.97 -24.48 21.80
CA ILE A 406 6.70 -23.05 21.62
C ILE A 406 7.80 -22.42 20.74
N PRO A 407 7.70 -22.56 19.41
CA PRO A 407 8.51 -21.81 18.47
C PRO A 407 7.99 -20.36 18.39
N TRP A 408 8.84 -19.40 18.78
CA TRP A 408 8.44 -18.00 18.90
C TRP A 408 9.53 -17.05 18.40
N THR A 409 9.18 -15.84 17.93
CA THR A 409 10.17 -14.86 17.50
C THR A 409 11.19 -14.58 18.59
N LEU A 410 12.46 -14.58 18.17
CA LEU A 410 13.62 -14.45 19.06
C LEU A 410 13.50 -13.24 20.01
N ASN A 411 12.97 -12.12 19.54
CA ASN A 411 12.83 -10.88 20.32
C ASN A 411 11.82 -10.95 21.47
N GLN A 412 10.86 -11.89 21.43
CA GLN A 412 9.78 -11.97 22.42
C GLN A 412 9.79 -13.27 23.21
N ILE A 413 10.55 -14.28 22.79
CA ILE A 413 10.53 -15.59 23.46
C ILE A 413 10.95 -15.50 24.93
N VAL A 414 11.91 -14.62 25.25
CA VAL A 414 12.37 -14.43 26.63
C VAL A 414 11.24 -13.96 27.56
N ASN A 415 10.24 -13.22 27.03
CA ASN A 415 9.08 -12.83 27.83
C ASN A 415 8.18 -14.04 28.15
N ILE A 416 8.10 -15.01 27.25
CA ILE A 416 7.37 -16.27 27.47
C ILE A 416 8.14 -17.13 28.48
N GLU A 417 9.45 -17.30 28.29
CA GLU A 417 10.34 -18.03 29.20
C GLU A 417 10.29 -17.44 30.63
N ALA A 418 10.38 -16.12 30.75
CA ALA A 418 10.27 -15.44 32.05
C ALA A 418 8.88 -15.63 32.69
N SER A 419 7.83 -15.70 31.88
CA SER A 419 6.47 -15.98 32.37
C SER A 419 6.33 -17.43 32.83
N LEU A 420 6.95 -18.39 32.13
CA LEU A 420 7.03 -19.80 32.55
C LEU A 420 7.77 -19.95 33.88
N VAL A 421 8.94 -19.30 34.03
CA VAL A 421 9.67 -19.27 35.31
C VAL A 421 8.80 -18.72 36.42
N LYS A 422 8.09 -17.62 36.17
CA LYS A 422 7.18 -17.01 37.15
C LYS A 422 5.99 -17.91 37.49
N TYR A 423 5.59 -18.78 36.57
CA TYR A 423 4.53 -19.78 36.76
C TYR A 423 5.03 -21.02 37.53
N GLY A 424 6.34 -21.16 37.74
CA GLY A 424 6.94 -22.25 38.53
C GLY A 424 7.73 -23.27 37.70
N PHE A 425 7.92 -23.04 36.40
CA PHE A 425 8.77 -23.90 35.58
C PHE A 425 10.25 -23.65 35.85
N GLU A 426 11.03 -24.72 35.83
CA GLU A 426 12.49 -24.70 35.98
C GLU A 426 13.16 -25.10 34.67
N VAL A 427 14.28 -24.44 34.33
CA VAL A 427 15.08 -24.82 33.18
C VAL A 427 15.82 -26.12 33.50
N ARG A 428 15.54 -27.16 32.74
CA ARG A 428 16.16 -28.48 32.91
C ARG A 428 17.37 -28.65 32.00
N ASN A 429 17.19 -28.37 30.71
CA ASN A 429 18.23 -28.52 29.69
C ASN A 429 18.22 -27.34 28.72
N VAL A 430 19.38 -27.04 28.16
CA VAL A 430 19.55 -26.04 27.11
C VAL A 430 20.25 -26.70 25.93
N TYR A 431 19.61 -26.69 24.77
CA TYR A 431 20.12 -27.26 23.54
C TYR A 431 20.48 -26.15 22.56
N ARG A 432 21.67 -26.25 21.95
CA ARG A 432 22.13 -25.27 20.96
C ARG A 432 21.74 -25.71 19.56
N LEU A 433 20.95 -24.86 18.90
CA LEU A 433 20.54 -25.03 17.50
C LEU A 433 21.34 -24.06 16.63
N HIS A 434 22.13 -24.59 15.70
CA HIS A 434 22.88 -23.75 14.76
C HIS A 434 21.92 -22.99 13.86
N TRP A 435 22.06 -21.66 13.81
CA TRP A 435 21.20 -20.81 13.00
C TRP A 435 21.84 -20.51 11.64
N GLN A 436 22.96 -19.77 11.64
CA GLN A 436 23.71 -19.44 10.43
C GLN A 436 25.14 -18.94 10.74
N ARG A 437 26.02 -18.92 9.73
CA ARG A 437 27.31 -18.21 9.79
C ARG A 437 27.07 -16.69 9.80
N GLU A 438 27.93 -15.94 10.49
CA GLU A 438 27.85 -14.47 10.58
C GLU A 438 27.87 -13.79 9.20
N ASP A 439 28.69 -14.33 8.30
CA ASP A 439 28.88 -13.79 6.95
C ASP A 439 27.88 -14.33 5.92
N HIS A 440 27.02 -15.27 6.30
CA HIS A 440 26.19 -16.02 5.37
C HIS A 440 25.32 -15.12 4.47
N MET A 441 24.61 -14.16 5.07
CA MET A 441 23.73 -13.25 4.32
C MET A 441 24.54 -12.38 3.35
N GLY A 442 25.67 -11.84 3.78
CA GLY A 442 26.53 -10.99 2.95
C GLY A 442 27.15 -11.77 1.78
N GLU A 443 27.71 -12.96 2.05
CA GLU A 443 28.30 -13.83 1.03
C GLU A 443 27.26 -14.18 -0.01
N HIS A 444 26.10 -14.64 0.43
CA HIS A 444 25.01 -15.02 -0.46
C HIS A 444 24.50 -13.83 -1.29
N PHE A 445 24.44 -12.61 -0.72
CA PHE A 445 24.05 -11.42 -1.49
C PHE A 445 25.07 -11.08 -2.57
N CYS A 446 26.35 -11.04 -2.18
CA CYS A 446 27.44 -10.68 -3.09
C CYS A 446 27.58 -11.71 -4.21
N ASP A 447 27.45 -12.99 -3.89
CA ASP A 447 27.58 -14.08 -4.85
C ASP A 447 26.38 -14.11 -5.81
N TYR A 448 25.17 -13.90 -5.31
CA TYR A 448 23.96 -13.80 -6.14
C TYR A 448 24.05 -12.67 -7.17
N PHE A 449 24.60 -11.50 -6.79
CA PHE A 449 24.81 -10.37 -7.69
C PHE A 449 26.17 -10.36 -8.39
N SER A 450 26.98 -11.41 -8.22
CA SER A 450 28.33 -11.52 -8.78
C SER A 450 29.23 -10.31 -8.48
N ILE A 451 29.10 -9.74 -7.27
CA ILE A 451 29.89 -8.62 -6.79
C ILE A 451 31.30 -9.12 -6.47
N ARG A 452 32.27 -8.68 -7.25
CA ARG A 452 33.69 -8.98 -7.04
C ARG A 452 34.32 -7.97 -6.08
N ASP A 453 35.44 -8.38 -5.49
CA ASP A 453 36.25 -7.55 -4.56
C ASP A 453 36.61 -6.17 -5.13
#